data_AF-A0A9D8KGW5-F1
#
_entry.id   AF-A0A9D8KGW5-F1
#
_cell.length_a   1.000
_cell.length_b   1.000
_cell.length_c   1.000
_cell.angle_alpha   90.00
_cell.angle_beta   90.00
_cell.angle_gamma   90.00
#
_symmetry.space_group_name_H-M   'P 1'
#
loop_
_entity.id
_entity.type
_entity.pdbx_description
1 polymer ?
#
loop_
_entity_poly.entity_id
_entity_poly.type
_entity_poly.pdbx_seq_one_letter_code
_entity_poly.pdbx_strand_id
1 'polypeptide(L)'
;MKAKAFSNNQEIKLNPFIEEYVAEVFAAAIRPLKGVDNPKVIEFVVKGRKIDIKVDDKQVEFHGFAKVIVTDTLIATLKHLKGFSEEDEKKIVIES
;
A
#
# COMPACT_ATOMS: atom_id res chain seq x y z
N MET A 1 -7.71 -9.07 7.33
CA MET A 1 -6.66 -8.50 6.48
C MET A 1 -5.44 -8.14 7.33
N LYS A 2 -4.23 -8.49 6.91
CA LYS A 2 -2.98 -8.06 7.56
C LYS A 2 -1.98 -7.54 6.53
N ALA A 3 -1.24 -6.50 6.90
CA ALA A 3 -0.18 -5.95 6.07
C ALA A 3 1.19 -6.54 6.44
N LYS A 4 1.96 -6.92 5.42
CA LYS A 4 3.41 -7.13 5.51
C LYS A 4 4.11 -5.95 4.85
N ALA A 5 5.18 -5.47 5.47
CA ALA A 5 5.97 -4.35 4.98
C ALA A 5 7.37 -4.79 4.59
N PHE A 6 7.89 -4.25 3.50
CA PHE A 6 9.25 -4.50 3.04
C PHE A 6 9.90 -3.20 2.62
N SER A 7 11.14 -2.97 3.05
CA SER A 7 12.01 -1.92 2.53
C SER A 7 13.17 -2.54 1.76
N ASN A 8 13.37 -2.14 0.50
CA ASN A 8 14.40 -2.70 -0.38
C ASN A 8 14.41 -4.26 -0.36
N ASN A 9 13.23 -4.87 -0.45
CA ASN A 9 12.98 -6.32 -0.37
C ASN A 9 13.32 -7.01 0.97
N GLN A 10 13.67 -6.25 2.02
CA GLN A 10 13.80 -6.79 3.38
C GLN A 10 12.52 -6.58 4.16
N GLU A 11 11.98 -7.65 4.74
CA GLU A 11 10.76 -7.57 5.55
C GLU A 11 11.01 -6.76 6.83
N ILE A 12 10.16 -5.77 7.06
CA ILE A 12 10.11 -4.98 8.28
C ILE A 12 9.02 -5.58 9.16
N LYS A 13 9.40 -5.98 10.37
CA LYS A 13 8.43 -6.43 11.37
C LYS A 13 7.57 -5.26 11.83
N LEU A 14 6.29 -5.32 11.48
CA LEU A 14 5.27 -4.46 12.03
C LEU A 14 4.77 -5.05 13.35
N ASN A 15 4.23 -4.21 14.24
CA ASN A 15 3.45 -4.73 15.35
C ASN A 15 2.00 -4.99 14.89
N PRO A 16 1.24 -5.86 15.59
CA PRO A 16 -0.09 -6.26 15.13
C PRO A 16 -1.06 -5.11 14.87
N PHE A 17 -1.03 -4.07 15.71
CA PHE A 17 -1.87 -2.89 15.50
C PHE A 17 -1.52 -2.17 14.18
N ILE A 18 -0.24 -2.03 13.87
CA ILE A 18 0.21 -1.40 12.62
C ILE A 18 -0.14 -2.28 11.41
N GLU A 19 -0.01 -3.60 11.51
CA GLU A 19 -0.39 -4.53 10.43
C GLU A 19 -1.86 -4.33 10.02
N GLU A 20 -2.75 -4.28 10.99
CA GLU A 20 -4.20 -4.12 10.77
C GLU A 20 -4.53 -2.70 10.31
N TYR A 21 -3.98 -1.68 10.97
CA TYR A 21 -4.20 -0.28 10.59
C TYR A 21 -3.77 0.00 9.15
N VAL A 22 -2.57 -0.42 8.76
CA VAL A 22 -2.05 -0.25 7.39
C VAL A 22 -2.93 -1.01 6.42
N ALA A 23 -3.32 -2.25 6.73
CA ALA A 23 -4.18 -3.05 5.86
C ALA A 23 -5.52 -2.35 5.57
N GLU A 24 -6.20 -1.88 6.61
CA GLU A 24 -7.50 -1.22 6.49
C GLU A 24 -7.40 0.11 5.74
N VAL A 25 -6.42 0.96 6.06
CA VAL A 25 -6.24 2.27 5.40
C VAL A 25 -5.94 2.10 3.92
N PHE A 26 -5.01 1.20 3.57
CA PHE A 26 -4.62 0.98 2.19
C PHE A 26 -5.75 0.34 1.37
N ALA A 27 -6.43 -0.67 1.93
CA ALA A 27 -7.57 -1.30 1.26
C ALA A 27 -8.71 -0.31 1.06
N ALA A 28 -9.03 0.52 2.06
CA ALA A 28 -10.06 1.55 1.97
C ALA A 28 -9.72 2.62 0.92
N ALA A 29 -8.45 3.02 0.81
CA ALA A 29 -8.02 4.03 -0.16
C ALA A 29 -8.26 3.59 -1.61
N ILE A 30 -8.10 2.30 -1.91
CA ILE A 30 -8.24 1.78 -3.28
C ILE A 30 -9.59 1.13 -3.57
N ARG A 31 -10.40 0.83 -2.56
CA ARG A 31 -11.73 0.21 -2.73
C ARG A 31 -12.65 0.94 -3.73
N PRO A 32 -12.63 2.28 -3.85
CA PRO A 32 -13.45 2.97 -4.86
C PRO A 32 -12.95 2.82 -6.30
N LEU A 33 -11.75 2.28 -6.51
CA LEU A 33 -11.17 2.12 -7.84
C LEU A 33 -11.84 0.98 -8.61
N LYS A 34 -12.03 1.18 -9.91
CA LYS A 34 -12.59 0.16 -10.80
C LYS A 34 -11.70 -1.07 -10.83
N GLY A 35 -12.30 -2.25 -10.65
CA GLY A 35 -11.59 -3.53 -10.68
C GLY A 35 -10.99 -3.97 -9.34
N VAL A 36 -11.35 -3.28 -8.25
CA VAL A 36 -10.94 -3.62 -6.88
C VAL A 36 -12.15 -4.20 -6.11
N ASP A 37 -12.65 -5.35 -6.56
CA ASP A 37 -13.80 -6.01 -5.98
C ASP A 37 -13.36 -7.20 -5.11
N ASN A 38 -13.42 -7.04 -3.79
CA ASN A 38 -13.10 -8.07 -2.78
C ASN A 38 -11.76 -8.80 -3.03
N PRO A 39 -10.63 -8.07 -3.01
CA PRO A 39 -9.31 -8.62 -3.36
C PRO A 39 -8.84 -9.67 -2.34
N LYS A 40 -8.17 -10.72 -2.82
CA LYS A 40 -7.48 -11.68 -1.93
C LYS A 40 -6.11 -11.17 -1.53
N VAL A 41 -5.39 -10.60 -2.49
CA VAL A 41 -4.05 -10.04 -2.29
C VAL A 41 -3.99 -8.67 -2.96
N ILE A 42 -3.44 -7.71 -2.22
CA ILE A 42 -3.14 -6.37 -2.72
C ILE A 42 -1.65 -6.10 -2.51
N GLU A 43 -0.96 -5.71 -3.57
CA GLU A 43 0.44 -5.30 -3.52
C GLU A 43 0.58 -3.84 -3.91
N PHE A 44 1.29 -3.10 -3.07
CA PHE A 44 1.67 -1.71 -3.31
C PHE A 44 3.18 -1.63 -3.39
N VAL A 45 3.71 -1.01 -4.44
CA VAL A 45 5.13 -0.65 -4.55
C VAL A 45 5.23 0.86 -4.66
N VAL A 46 5.90 1.47 -3.68
CA VAL A 46 6.02 2.92 -3.52
C VAL A 46 7.48 3.33 -3.63
N LYS A 47 7.78 4.20 -4.59
CA LYS A 47 9.11 4.80 -4.79
C LYS A 47 8.97 6.30 -5.01
N GLY A 48 9.33 7.08 -4.00
CA GLY A 48 9.03 8.51 -3.97
C GLY A 48 7.52 8.76 -4.08
N ARG A 49 7.08 9.52 -5.10
CA ARG A 49 5.66 9.76 -5.40
C ARG A 49 5.04 8.79 -6.42
N LYS A 50 5.80 7.80 -6.90
CA LYS A 50 5.28 6.76 -7.79
C LYS A 50 4.71 5.62 -6.96
N ILE A 51 3.48 5.22 -7.27
CA ILE A 51 2.82 4.07 -6.66
C ILE A 51 2.35 3.15 -7.78
N ASP A 52 2.82 1.90 -7.74
CA ASP A 52 2.31 0.81 -8.56
C ASP A 52 1.44 -0.09 -7.66
N ILE A 53 0.22 -0.40 -8.12
CA ILE A 53 -0.76 -1.18 -7.36
C ILE A 53 -1.14 -2.41 -8.17
N LYS A 54 -1.06 -3.59 -7.55
CA LYS A 54 -1.60 -4.83 -8.09
C LYS A 54 -2.66 -5.40 -7.17
N VAL A 55 -3.75 -5.84 -7.75
CA VAL A 55 -4.85 -6.54 -7.08
C VAL A 55 -5.00 -7.89 -7.76
N ASP A 56 -4.83 -8.98 -7.02
CA ASP A 56 -4.90 -10.35 -7.53
C ASP A 56 -4.12 -10.52 -8.86
N ASP A 57 -2.83 -10.15 -8.84
CA ASP A 57 -1.88 -10.12 -9.97
C ASP A 57 -2.22 -9.18 -11.14
N LYS A 58 -3.30 -8.39 -11.06
CA LYS A 58 -3.69 -7.42 -12.08
C LYS A 58 -3.26 -6.02 -11.68
N GLN A 59 -2.58 -5.32 -12.60
CA GLN A 59 -2.24 -3.92 -12.42
C GLN A 59 -3.51 -3.07 -12.37
N VAL A 60 -3.64 -2.21 -11.35
CA VAL A 60 -4.73 -1.24 -11.25
C VAL A 60 -4.25 0.10 -11.80
N GLU A 61 -4.92 0.58 -12.85
CA GLU A 61 -4.69 1.91 -13.39
C GLU A 61 -5.72 2.90 -12.85
N PHE A 62 -5.23 4.08 -12.45
CA PHE A 62 -6.06 5.14 -11.90
C PHE A 62 -5.38 6.50 -12.18
N HIS A 63 -6.19 7.54 -12.34
CA HIS A 63 -5.74 8.86 -12.80
C HIS A 63 -6.53 10.00 -12.16
N GLY A 64 -6.08 11.24 -12.40
CA GLY A 64 -6.75 12.45 -11.91
C GLY A 64 -6.87 12.49 -10.38
N PHE A 65 -8.06 12.86 -9.89
CA PHE A 65 -8.34 13.00 -8.46
C PHE A 65 -8.01 11.74 -7.65
N ALA A 66 -8.43 10.57 -8.13
CA ALA A 66 -8.18 9.30 -7.44
C ALA A 66 -6.68 9.04 -7.25
N LYS A 67 -5.87 9.38 -8.28
CA LYS A 67 -4.42 9.24 -8.20
C LYS A 67 -3.81 10.12 -7.12
N VAL A 68 -4.22 11.38 -7.04
CA VAL A 68 -3.73 12.32 -6.03
C VAL A 68 -4.08 11.82 -4.63
N ILE A 69 -5.35 11.54 -4.37
CA ILE A 69 -5.82 11.17 -3.04
C ILE A 69 -5.19 9.86 -2.57
N VAL A 70 -5.22 8.80 -3.40
CA VAL A 70 -4.58 7.52 -3.04
C VAL A 70 -3.10 7.74 -2.78
N THR A 71 -2.38 8.43 -3.67
CA THR A 71 -0.93 8.64 -3.50
C THR A 71 -0.60 9.36 -2.20
N ASP A 72 -1.29 10.46 -1.91
CA ASP A 72 -1.01 11.26 -0.72
C ASP A 72 -1.38 10.52 0.56
N THR A 73 -2.51 9.79 0.58
CA THR A 73 -2.91 8.96 1.74
C THR A 73 -1.88 7.86 2.03
N LEU A 74 -1.45 7.12 1.00
CA LEU A 74 -0.49 6.03 1.18
C LEU A 74 0.88 6.56 1.63
N ILE A 75 1.39 7.61 1.00
CA ILE A 75 2.69 8.22 1.38
C ILE A 75 2.64 8.78 2.80
N ALA A 76 1.57 9.50 3.16
CA ALA A 76 1.42 10.05 4.50
C ALA A 76 1.41 8.94 5.56
N THR A 77 0.73 7.83 5.28
CA THR A 77 0.70 6.67 6.18
C THR A 77 2.09 6.06 6.34
N LEU A 78 2.81 5.83 5.24
CA LEU A 78 4.16 5.25 5.27
C LEU A 78 5.19 6.14 5.96
N LYS A 79 5.06 7.47 5.87
CA LYS A 79 5.99 8.43 6.49
C LYS A 79 6.11 8.26 8.00
N HIS A 80 5.07 7.75 8.64
CA HIS A 80 5.04 7.56 10.09
C HIS A 80 5.44 6.14 10.53
N LEU A 81 5.71 5.23 9.59
CA LEU A 81 6.12 3.87 9.89
C LEU A 81 7.63 3.81 10.16
N LYS A 82 8.00 3.25 11.31
CA LYS A 82 9.40 2.99 11.64
C LYS A 82 9.98 1.92 10.70
N GLY A 83 11.25 2.07 10.34
CA GLY A 83 11.99 1.11 9.52
C GLY A 83 12.03 1.43 8.02
N PHE A 84 11.29 2.45 7.58
CA PHE A 84 11.35 2.94 6.20
C PHE A 84 12.26 4.17 6.09
N SER A 85 13.25 4.14 5.19
CA SER A 85 13.92 5.37 4.74
C SER A 85 13.08 6.09 3.69
N GLU A 86 13.20 7.41 3.56
CA GLU A 86 12.50 8.17 2.53
C GLU A 86 12.90 7.72 1.12
N GLU A 87 14.16 7.35 0.92
CA GLU A 87 14.73 6.96 -0.38
C GLU A 87 14.43 5.51 -0.79
N ASP A 88 14.03 4.67 0.17
CA ASP A 88 13.81 3.25 -0.08
C ASP A 88 12.58 3.02 -0.95
N GLU A 89 12.67 1.98 -1.78
CA GLU A 89 11.50 1.35 -2.36
C GLU A 89 10.76 0.58 -1.26
N LYS A 90 9.49 0.93 -1.09
CA LYS A 90 8.62 0.40 -0.04
C LYS A 90 7.61 -0.51 -0.70
N LYS A 91 7.53 -1.77 -0.26
CA LYS A 91 6.49 -2.70 -0.67
C LYS A 91 5.58 -2.98 0.51
N ILE A 92 4.27 -2.86 0.29
CA ILE A 92 3.23 -3.31 1.23
C ILE A 92 2.44 -4.42 0.56
N VAL A 93 2.29 -5.55 1.23
CA VAL A 93 1.47 -6.68 0.78
C VAL A 93 0.36 -6.87 1.80
N ILE A 94 -0.89 -6.88 1.33
CA ILE A 94 -2.05 -7.10 2.17
C ILE A 94 -2.73 -8.37 1.71
N GLU A 95 -2.88 -9.30 2.66
CA GLU A 95 -3.57 -10.56 2.46
C GLU A 95 -4.89 -10.52 3.25
N SER A 96 -5.99 -10.87 2.59
CA SER A 96 -7.33 -10.86 3.14
C SER A 96 -7.62 -12.05 4.04
#